data_AF-A0A657IF56-F1
#
_entry.id   AF-A0A657IF56-F1
#
_cell.length_a   1.000
_cell.length_b   1.000
_cell.length_c   1.000
_cell.angle_alpha   90.00
_cell.angle_beta   90.00
_cell.angle_gamma   90.00
#
_symmetry.space_group_name_H-M   'P 1'
#
loop_
_entity.id
_entity.type
_entity.pdbx_description
1 polymer ?
#
loop_
_entity_poly.entity_id
_entity_poly.type
_entity_poly.pdbx_seq_one_letter_code
_entity_poly.pdbx_strand_id
1 'polypeptide(L)'
;MFFIENEGQAVARTDYWQSVQAQAGYVYLSWNAGAARLLVPDAAKHLLREMRGAEYVIISKGTLHSRDALELVFEDGSDAPFVIHMLSEQCDRLLPENNQGGGFVVTVWTRGGNQLRYPGKYRVVENLPDVSPWSEH
;
A
#
# COMPACT_ATOMS: atom_id res chain seq x y z
N MET A 1 1.01 -13.04 -10.76
CA MET A 1 -0.14 -12.99 -9.84
C MET A 1 0.13 -13.99 -8.73
N PHE A 2 0.02 -13.56 -7.47
CA PHE A 2 0.28 -14.41 -6.30
C PHE A 2 -0.99 -15.10 -5.83
N PHE A 3 -0.86 -16.28 -5.22
CA PHE A 3 -1.93 -16.90 -4.49
C PHE A 3 -2.10 -16.20 -3.14
N ILE A 4 -3.31 -15.74 -2.83
CA ILE A 4 -3.67 -15.13 -1.54
C ILE A 4 -5.00 -15.72 -1.08
N GLU A 5 -4.94 -16.51 -0.01
CA GLU A 5 -6.10 -17.02 0.72
C GLU A 5 -6.55 -15.97 1.75
N ASN A 6 -7.84 -15.69 1.78
CA ASN A 6 -8.41 -14.57 2.54
C ASN A 6 -9.29 -15.08 3.69
N GLU A 7 -9.22 -14.42 4.84
CA GLU A 7 -10.16 -14.58 5.96
C GLU A 7 -10.72 -13.19 6.33
N GLY A 8 -11.81 -12.79 5.67
CA GLY A 8 -12.28 -11.41 5.73
C GLY A 8 -11.20 -10.45 5.22
N GLN A 9 -10.79 -9.48 6.05
CA GLN A 9 -9.70 -8.55 5.73
C GLN A 9 -8.30 -9.18 5.89
N ALA A 10 -8.19 -10.31 6.58
CA ALA A 10 -6.92 -10.94 6.87
C ALA A 10 -6.35 -11.74 5.69
N VAL A 11 -5.02 -11.84 5.65
CA VAL A 11 -4.31 -12.80 4.80
C VAL A 11 -4.14 -14.08 5.60
N ALA A 12 -4.89 -15.13 5.24
CA ALA A 12 -4.77 -16.43 5.88
C ALA A 12 -3.52 -17.18 5.39
N ARG A 13 -3.26 -17.12 4.09
CA ARG A 13 -2.08 -17.76 3.46
C ARG A 13 -1.72 -17.05 2.15
N THR A 14 -0.43 -17.03 1.81
CA THR A 14 0.02 -16.56 0.49
C THR A 14 1.37 -17.18 0.12
N ASP A 15 1.60 -17.36 -1.18
CA ASP A 15 2.90 -17.75 -1.75
C ASP A 15 3.83 -16.56 -2.04
N TYR A 16 3.35 -15.33 -1.83
CA TYR A 16 4.11 -14.10 -2.08
C TYR A 16 5.48 -14.12 -1.36
N TRP A 17 5.54 -14.61 -0.12
CA TRP A 17 6.76 -14.59 0.70
C TRP A 17 7.91 -15.42 0.10
N GLN A 18 7.61 -16.40 -0.76
CA GLN A 18 8.59 -17.26 -1.42
C GLN A 18 8.98 -16.75 -2.82
N SER A 19 8.30 -15.71 -3.32
CA SER A 19 8.49 -15.21 -4.67
C SER A 19 9.85 -14.53 -4.90
N VAL A 20 10.29 -14.51 -6.16
CA VAL A 20 11.51 -13.76 -6.56
C VAL A 20 11.36 -12.26 -6.29
N GLN A 21 10.14 -11.73 -6.38
CA GLN A 21 9.84 -10.33 -6.08
C GLN A 21 10.05 -10.01 -4.61
N ALA A 22 9.54 -10.86 -3.70
CA ALA A 22 9.73 -10.70 -2.27
C ALA A 22 11.21 -10.83 -1.88
N GLN A 23 11.94 -11.77 -2.48
CA GLN A 23 13.38 -11.94 -2.27
C GLN A 23 14.17 -10.70 -2.73
N ALA A 24 13.73 -10.03 -3.79
CA ALA A 24 14.31 -8.79 -4.28
C ALA A 24 13.87 -7.53 -3.49
N GLY A 25 13.02 -7.69 -2.47
CA GLY A 25 12.56 -6.58 -1.61
C GLY A 25 11.36 -5.80 -2.15
N TYR A 26 10.73 -6.24 -3.24
CA TYR A 26 9.55 -5.57 -3.78
C TYR A 26 8.32 -5.85 -2.92
N VAL A 27 7.73 -4.80 -2.35
CA VAL A 27 6.43 -4.86 -1.68
C VAL A 27 5.31 -5.16 -2.68
N TYR A 28 4.19 -5.68 -2.17
CA TYR A 28 3.00 -5.98 -2.97
C TYR A 28 1.73 -5.46 -2.29
N LEU A 29 0.79 -4.89 -3.04
CA LEU A 29 -0.47 -4.39 -2.52
C LEU A 29 -1.61 -5.29 -2.99
N SER A 30 -2.43 -5.76 -2.06
CA SER A 30 -3.63 -6.55 -2.38
C SER A 30 -4.90 -5.96 -1.77
N TRP A 31 -5.95 -5.83 -2.57
CA TRP A 31 -7.24 -5.32 -2.13
C TRP A 31 -8.23 -6.44 -1.81
N ASN A 32 -8.77 -6.48 -0.58
CA ASN A 32 -9.82 -7.43 -0.21
C ASN A 32 -10.69 -6.94 0.95
N ALA A 33 -12.01 -7.15 0.85
CA ALA A 33 -12.98 -6.90 1.94
C ALA A 33 -12.87 -5.50 2.61
N GLY A 34 -12.64 -4.45 1.81
CA GLY A 34 -12.47 -3.09 2.32
C GLY A 34 -11.11 -2.83 2.98
N ALA A 35 -10.10 -3.62 2.66
CA ALA A 35 -8.72 -3.42 3.10
C ALA A 35 -7.74 -3.39 1.91
N ALA A 36 -6.86 -2.39 1.90
CA ALA A 36 -5.61 -2.42 1.15
C ALA A 36 -4.55 -3.11 2.01
N ARG A 37 -3.94 -4.18 1.52
CA ARG A 37 -3.04 -5.03 2.30
C ARG A 37 -1.65 -4.95 1.70
N LEU A 38 -0.78 -4.14 2.31
CA LEU A 38 0.61 -4.01 1.92
C LEU A 38 1.40 -5.17 2.48
N LEU A 39 1.88 -6.06 1.61
CA LEU A 39 2.74 -7.18 1.95
C LEU A 39 4.20 -6.71 1.89
N VAL A 40 4.87 -6.72 3.04
CA VAL A 40 6.26 -6.28 3.20
C VAL A 40 7.15 -7.52 3.36
N PRO A 41 8.07 -7.78 2.41
CA PRO A 41 8.90 -8.97 2.43
C PRO A 41 9.97 -8.87 3.52
N ASP A 42 10.56 -10.01 3.89
CA ASP A 42 11.59 -10.06 4.95
C ASP A 42 12.79 -9.14 4.64
N ALA A 43 13.18 -9.02 3.36
CA ALA A 43 14.24 -8.13 2.89
C ALA A 43 13.95 -6.63 3.14
N ALA A 44 12.67 -6.25 3.18
CA ALA A 44 12.22 -4.88 3.42
C ALA A 44 11.58 -4.68 4.80
N LYS A 45 11.75 -5.62 5.73
CA LYS A 45 11.12 -5.56 7.06
C LYS A 45 11.53 -4.32 7.88
N HIS A 46 12.68 -3.72 7.56
CA HIS A 46 13.13 -2.48 8.19
C HIS A 46 12.19 -1.29 7.93
N LEU A 47 11.45 -1.29 6.81
CA LEU A 47 10.48 -0.24 6.48
C LEU A 47 9.34 -0.12 7.50
N LEU A 48 9.05 -1.19 8.27
CA LEU A 48 8.05 -1.15 9.34
C LEU A 48 8.38 -0.14 10.43
N ARG A 49 9.63 0.32 10.56
CA ARG A 49 9.99 1.37 11.53
C ARG A 49 9.54 2.74 11.04
N GLU A 50 9.75 3.00 9.75
CA GLU A 50 9.37 4.27 9.09
C GLU A 50 7.86 4.44 9.01
N MET A 51 7.11 3.35 8.86
CA MET A 51 5.65 3.38 8.78
C MET A 51 4.96 3.65 10.13
N ARG A 52 5.66 3.50 11.26
CA ARG A 52 5.06 3.67 12.59
C ARG A 52 4.83 5.14 12.89
N GLY A 53 3.72 5.43 13.57
CA GLY A 53 3.38 6.79 13.98
C GLY A 53 2.43 7.50 13.01
N ALA A 54 2.22 6.95 11.80
CA ALA A 54 1.24 7.48 10.87
C ALA A 54 -0.18 7.47 11.46
N GLU A 55 -0.92 8.54 11.21
CA GLU A 55 -2.33 8.68 11.56
C GLU A 55 -3.24 8.00 10.52
N TYR A 56 -2.88 8.10 9.25
CA TYR A 56 -3.57 7.48 8.12
C TYR A 56 -2.63 7.28 6.93
N VAL A 57 -3.10 6.56 5.91
CA VAL A 57 -2.34 6.32 4.67
C VAL A 57 -3.11 6.86 3.48
N ILE A 58 -2.45 7.69 2.66
CA ILE A 58 -2.96 8.15 1.37
C ILE A 58 -2.40 7.25 0.28
N ILE A 59 -3.28 6.65 -0.52
CA ILE A 59 -2.92 5.89 -1.71
C ILE A 59 -3.27 6.76 -2.93
N SER A 60 -2.27 7.29 -3.61
CA SER A 60 -2.44 8.04 -4.86
C SER A 60 -2.18 7.12 -6.05
N LYS A 61 -3.11 7.08 -7.01
CA LYS A 61 -2.87 6.49 -8.34
C LYS A 61 -2.47 7.58 -9.31
N GLY A 62 -1.38 7.39 -10.04
CA GLY A 62 -0.93 8.30 -11.08
C GLY A 62 0.17 7.69 -11.93
N THR A 63 0.89 8.52 -12.67
CA THR A 63 2.03 8.06 -13.49
C THR A 63 3.37 8.42 -12.86
N LEU A 64 4.28 7.45 -12.79
CA LEU A 64 5.68 7.64 -12.36
C LEU A 64 6.60 7.22 -13.51
N HIS A 65 7.41 8.14 -14.02
CA HIS A 65 8.26 7.92 -15.20
C HIS A 65 7.49 7.31 -16.39
N SER A 66 6.32 7.88 -16.69
CA SER A 66 5.41 7.45 -17.77
C SER A 66 4.84 6.03 -17.61
N ARG A 67 4.81 5.50 -16.37
CA ARG A 67 4.21 4.20 -16.05
C ARG A 67 3.17 4.34 -14.96
N ASP A 68 2.09 3.57 -15.07
CA ASP A 68 1.07 3.51 -14.03
C ASP A 68 1.66 3.00 -12.71
N ALA A 69 1.48 3.79 -11.66
CA ALA A 69 2.07 3.56 -10.36
C ALA A 69 1.12 3.99 -9.23
N LEU A 70 1.48 3.56 -8.03
CA LEU A 70 0.87 3.95 -6.78
C LEU A 70 1.93 4.64 -5.91
N GLU A 71 1.50 5.65 -5.20
CA GLU A 71 2.22 6.28 -4.09
C GLU A 71 1.43 6.00 -2.81
N LEU A 72 2.09 5.47 -1.79
CA LEU A 72 1.54 5.28 -0.46
C LEU A 72 2.27 6.25 0.48
N VAL A 73 1.57 7.28 0.95
CA VAL A 73 2.07 8.25 1.94
C VAL A 73 1.56 7.84 3.31
N PHE A 74 2.49 7.57 4.24
CA PHE A 74 2.20 7.32 5.65
C PHE A 74 2.23 8.67 6.38
N GLU A 75 1.06 9.30 6.48
CA GLU A 75 0.91 10.65 7.02
C GLU A 75 1.04 10.64 8.54
N ASP A 76 2.02 11.37 9.07
CA ASP A 76 2.36 11.44 10.50
C ASP A 76 2.36 12.88 11.05
N GLY A 77 1.86 13.85 10.27
CA GLY A 77 1.81 15.26 10.61
C GLY A 77 3.14 16.00 10.43
N SER A 78 4.17 15.34 9.90
CA SER A 78 5.45 15.96 9.62
C SER A 78 5.54 16.54 8.21
N ASP A 79 6.53 17.40 7.98
CA ASP A 79 6.83 17.93 6.63
C ASP A 79 7.53 16.90 5.72
N ALA A 80 7.84 15.70 6.23
CA ALA A 80 8.59 14.67 5.53
C ALA A 80 8.06 13.26 5.86
N PRO A 81 6.80 12.94 5.49
CA PRO A 81 6.20 11.65 5.77
C PRO A 81 6.93 10.52 5.03
N PHE A 82 6.82 9.29 5.54
CA PHE A 82 7.37 8.13 4.85
C PHE A 82 6.53 7.77 3.62
N VAL A 83 7.19 7.56 2.48
CA VAL A 83 6.52 7.32 1.20
C VAL A 83 7.05 6.05 0.52
N ILE A 84 6.13 5.27 -0.06
CA ILE A 84 6.44 4.15 -0.96
C ILE A 84 5.89 4.46 -2.34
N HIS A 85 6.77 4.42 -3.34
CA HIS A 85 6.38 4.33 -4.74
C HIS A 85 6.45 2.87 -5.20
N MET A 86 5.41 2.42 -5.87
CA MET A 86 5.36 1.08 -6.44
C MET A 86 4.64 1.10 -7.77
N LEU A 87 5.08 0.27 -8.70
CA LEU A 87 4.42 0.18 -9.99
C LEU A 87 3.09 -0.58 -9.87
N SER A 88 2.15 -0.30 -10.76
CA SER A 88 0.82 -0.93 -10.77
C SER A 88 0.88 -2.46 -10.88
N GLU A 89 1.93 -3.03 -11.48
CA GLU A 89 2.15 -4.48 -11.57
C GLU A 89 2.45 -5.14 -10.20
N GLN A 90 2.82 -4.33 -9.20
CA GLN A 90 2.96 -4.75 -7.80
C GLN A 90 1.63 -4.66 -7.03
N CYS A 91 0.50 -4.44 -7.72
CA CYS A 91 -0.84 -4.42 -7.14
C CYS A 91 -1.71 -5.49 -7.80
N ASP A 92 -2.58 -6.17 -7.04
CA ASP A 92 -3.49 -7.18 -7.61
C ASP A 92 -4.59 -6.57 -8.49
N ARG A 93 -5.03 -5.36 -8.14
CA ARG A 93 -5.97 -4.55 -8.91
C ARG A 93 -5.79 -3.07 -8.58
N LEU A 94 -6.06 -2.21 -9.54
CA LEU A 94 -6.18 -0.77 -9.29
C LEU A 94 -7.63 -0.44 -8.93
N LEU A 95 -7.83 0.46 -7.97
CA LEU A 95 -9.15 1.00 -7.71
C LEU A 95 -9.57 1.94 -8.86
N PRO A 96 -10.86 1.90 -9.26
CA PRO A 96 -11.37 2.82 -10.27
C PRO A 96 -11.43 4.26 -9.72
N GLU A 97 -11.48 5.24 -10.62
CA GLU A 97 -11.40 6.67 -10.25
C GLU A 97 -12.61 7.17 -9.44
N ASN A 98 -13.75 6.51 -9.57
CA ASN A 98 -14.97 6.82 -8.80
C ASN A 98 -14.92 6.32 -7.35
N ASN A 99 -13.83 5.66 -6.93
CA ASN A 99 -13.62 5.21 -5.56
C ASN A 99 -12.73 6.16 -4.74
N GLN A 100 -12.47 7.39 -5.22
CA GLN A 100 -11.78 8.41 -4.44
C GLN A 100 -12.50 8.70 -3.13
N GLY A 101 -11.72 9.00 -2.08
CA GLY A 101 -12.22 9.18 -0.72
C GLY A 101 -11.63 8.18 0.26
N GLY A 102 -12.42 7.83 1.29
CA GLY A 102 -12.00 6.91 2.37
C GLY A 102 -12.91 5.69 2.50
N GLY A 103 -13.05 5.19 3.73
CA GLY A 103 -13.96 4.08 4.04
C GLY A 103 -13.34 2.68 3.93
N PHE A 104 -12.03 2.61 3.72
CA PHE A 104 -11.25 1.38 3.78
C PHE A 104 -10.10 1.52 4.79
N VAL A 105 -9.46 0.40 5.10
CA VAL A 105 -8.27 0.37 5.95
C VAL A 105 -7.04 -0.02 5.15
N VAL A 106 -5.88 0.51 5.52
CA VAL A 106 -4.59 0.01 5.05
C VAL A 106 -4.00 -0.87 6.15
N THR A 107 -3.63 -2.10 5.80
CA THR A 107 -2.97 -3.03 6.73
C THR A 107 -1.61 -3.42 6.19
N VAL A 108 -0.61 -3.52 7.07
CA VAL A 108 0.77 -3.88 6.70
C VAL A 108 1.07 -5.26 7.25
N TRP A 109 1.39 -6.19 6.36
CA TRP A 109 1.61 -7.59 6.66
C TRP A 109 3.07 -7.97 6.43
N THR A 110 3.59 -8.83 7.30
CA THR A 110 4.81 -9.60 7.01
C THR A 110 4.48 -11.08 7.00
N ARG A 111 5.47 -11.93 6.73
CA ARG A 111 5.35 -13.38 6.96
C ARG A 111 4.85 -13.72 8.37
N GLY A 112 5.15 -12.88 9.37
CA GLY A 112 4.69 -13.03 10.76
C GLY A 112 3.25 -12.56 11.03
N GLY A 113 2.49 -12.20 10.00
CA GLY A 113 1.10 -11.71 10.12
C GLY A 113 0.99 -10.18 10.08
N ASN A 114 -0.20 -9.69 10.43
CA ASN A 114 -0.51 -8.25 10.43
C ASN A 114 0.31 -7.50 11.49
N GLN A 115 0.98 -6.43 11.09
CA GLN A 115 1.85 -5.62 11.94
C GLN A 115 1.25 -4.24 12.24
N LEU A 116 0.58 -3.61 11.28
CA LEU A 116 0.10 -2.23 11.37
C LEU A 116 -1.26 -2.09 10.67
N ARG A 117 -2.09 -1.15 11.15
CA ARG A 117 -3.42 -0.88 10.61
C ARG A 117 -3.75 0.60 10.71
N TYR A 118 -4.15 1.20 9.59
CA TYR A 118 -4.44 2.62 9.46
C TYR A 118 -5.75 2.87 8.69
N PRO A 119 -6.45 3.99 8.93
CA PRO A 119 -7.43 4.51 8.00
C PRO A 119 -6.80 4.76 6.62
N GLY A 120 -7.51 4.42 5.55
CA GLY A 120 -7.08 4.65 4.18
C GLY A 120 -7.79 5.84 3.52
N LYS A 121 -7.04 6.57 2.70
CA LYS A 121 -7.52 7.60 1.77
C LYS A 121 -7.05 7.24 0.36
N TYR A 122 -7.85 7.52 -0.66
CA TYR A 122 -7.53 7.23 -2.05
C TYR A 122 -7.81 8.44 -2.94
N ARG A 123 -6.84 8.82 -3.77
CA ARG A 123 -7.00 9.85 -4.81
C ARG A 123 -6.38 9.42 -6.13
N VAL A 124 -6.76 10.12 -7.19
CA VAL A 124 -6.16 10.01 -8.51
C VAL A 124 -5.48 11.33 -8.86
N VAL A 125 -4.23 11.26 -9.30
CA VAL A 125 -3.39 12.39 -9.68
C VAL A 125 -2.75 12.12 -11.03
N GLU A 126 -2.34 13.17 -11.74
CA GLU A 126 -1.74 13.03 -13.07
C GLU A 126 -0.33 12.41 -12.98
N ASN A 127 0.51 12.95 -12.10
CA ASN A 127 1.91 12.59 -11.96
C ASN A 127 2.28 12.29 -10.51
N LEU A 128 3.20 11.35 -10.32
CA LEU A 128 3.84 11.03 -9.05
C LEU A 128 5.33 11.42 -9.11
N PRO A 129 5.95 11.78 -7.97
CA PRO A 129 5.37 11.89 -6.63
C PRO A 129 4.43 13.08 -6.49
N ASP A 130 3.35 12.94 -5.72
CA ASP A 130 2.44 14.05 -5.43
C ASP A 130 2.66 14.57 -4.00
N VAL A 131 2.73 13.67 -3.01
CA VAL A 131 3.03 13.94 -1.57
C VAL A 131 2.23 15.07 -0.92
N SER A 132 1.23 15.63 -1.60
CA SER A 132 0.43 16.72 -1.06
C SER A 132 -0.49 16.20 0.05
N PRO A 133 -0.81 17.02 1.06
CA PRO A 133 -1.76 16.64 2.10
C PRO A 133 -3.11 16.20 1.52
N TRP A 134 -3.88 15.47 2.33
CA TRP A 134 -5.22 15.06 1.93
C TRP A 134 -6.17 16.26 1.81
N SER A 135 -6.84 16.39 0.66
CA SER A 135 -8.00 17.28 0.45
C SER A 135 -9.27 16.45 0.33
N GLU A 136 -10.39 16.92 0.91
CA GLU A 136 -11.66 16.20 0.80
C GLU A 136 -12.15 16.12 -0.66
N HIS A 137 -12.72 14.96 -1.02
CA HIS A 137 -13.29 14.63 -2.33
C HIS A 137 -14.78 14.33 -2.19
#